data_AF-A0A329MYM1-F1
#
_entry.id   AF-A0A329MYM1-F1
#
_cell.length_a   1.000
_cell.length_b   1.000
_cell.length_c   1.000
_cell.angle_alpha   90.00
_cell.angle_beta   90.00
_cell.angle_gamma   90.00
#
_symmetry.space_group_name_H-M   'P 1'
#
loop_
_entity.id
_entity.type
_entity.pdbx_description
1 polymer ?
#
loop_
_entity_poly.entity_id
_entity_poly.type
_entity_poly.pdbx_seq_one_letter_code
_entity_poly.pdbx_strand_id
1 'polypeptide(L)'
;MEKSTLKLTKKIQVLIDLPTKEEKKEAIGKLYQWQNRCFKAANLIVSHLYVQEMIKDFFYLSEGIRYKLADEKKDEDGILQCSRINTTYRMMSDRFKGEIPMDILSCLNTSLIATFNKNKTEYWKGLRSLENFKRDMAFPFGSRCMSRLSYTTNKKAFCFRLFSIPFKTYLGKDFTDKRKLLERLEKGNIKLCTSHIQLKDGKIFWLAVFEIEKEKHRLMPEKIAEASLSLEYPIVVKTDKTRLTIGTREEFLYRRLAIQAARKRAQTAATYCKAGKGRKRKLKAVDKFRNTETNYISQRIHVYSRKLIDFCIKHQAGTLILLNQEDKIGIAKEEEFVLRNWSYYELMTKIRYKAEKAGIELIVG
;
A
#
# COMPACT_ATOMS: atom_id res chain seq x y z
N MET A 1 19.21 -8.36 14.68
CA MET A 1 18.56 -7.27 15.44
C MET A 1 17.24 -6.94 14.76
N GLU A 2 16.11 -7.21 15.41
CA GLU A 2 14.81 -6.83 14.87
C GLU A 2 14.71 -5.30 14.76
N LYS A 3 14.17 -4.81 13.64
CA LYS A 3 13.90 -3.37 13.50
C LYS A 3 12.83 -2.97 14.51
N SER A 4 13.19 -2.08 15.43
CA SER A 4 12.29 -1.50 16.44
C SER A 4 11.29 -0.49 15.87
N THR A 5 11.40 -0.18 14.57
CA THR A 5 10.56 0.79 13.86
C THR A 5 9.70 0.14 12.79
N LEU A 6 8.49 0.67 12.63
CA LEU A 6 7.49 0.25 11.66
C LEU A 6 7.09 1.41 10.75
N LYS A 7 6.88 1.13 9.47
CA LYS A 7 6.44 2.12 8.48
C LYS A 7 4.92 2.19 8.41
N LEU A 8 4.34 3.32 8.82
CA LEU A 8 2.91 3.59 8.72
C LEU A 8 2.62 4.52 7.55
N THR A 9 1.82 4.07 6.59
CA THR A 9 1.34 4.92 5.49
C THR A 9 -0.03 5.50 5.81
N LYS A 10 -0.20 6.81 5.68
CA LYS A 10 -1.50 7.49 5.78
C LYS A 10 -1.80 8.30 4.53
N LYS A 11 -3.03 8.15 4.04
CA LYS A 11 -3.57 8.95 2.93
C LYS A 11 -4.18 10.25 3.47
N ILE A 12 -3.56 11.36 3.11
CA ILE A 12 -3.93 12.72 3.49
C ILE A 12 -4.28 13.49 2.22
N GLN A 13 -5.43 14.17 2.19
CA GLN A 13 -5.76 15.03 1.07
C GLN A 13 -4.97 16.34 1.22
N VAL A 14 -4.41 16.84 0.12
CA VAL A 14 -3.69 18.13 0.09
C VAL A 14 -4.25 19.03 -0.99
N LEU A 15 -4.13 20.34 -0.79
CA LEU A 15 -4.56 21.39 -1.70
C LEU A 15 -3.39 22.32 -1.96
N ILE A 16 -3.30 22.89 -3.16
CA ILE A 16 -2.27 23.88 -3.48
C ILE A 16 -2.67 25.23 -2.86
N ASP A 17 -1.75 25.79 -2.06
CA ASP A 17 -1.96 26.99 -1.26
C ASP A 17 -1.39 28.23 -1.97
N LEU A 18 -1.89 28.48 -3.18
CA LEU A 18 -1.60 29.68 -3.98
C LEU A 18 -2.82 30.63 -3.97
N PRO A 19 -2.63 31.95 -4.12
CA PRO A 19 -3.75 32.89 -4.17
C PRO A 19 -4.51 32.78 -5.51
N THR A 20 -3.79 32.76 -6.63
CA THR A 20 -4.37 32.94 -7.97
C THR A 20 -4.84 31.62 -8.58
N LYS A 21 -5.95 31.66 -9.35
CA LYS A 21 -6.50 30.47 -10.03
C LYS A 21 -5.59 29.95 -11.14
N GLU A 22 -4.91 30.85 -11.84
CA GLU A 22 -3.99 30.53 -12.93
C GLU A 22 -2.75 29.80 -12.43
N GLU A 23 -2.11 30.33 -11.39
CA GLU A 23 -0.97 29.69 -10.72
C GLU A 23 -1.32 28.29 -10.20
N LYS A 24 -2.52 28.10 -9.66
CA LYS A 24 -3.01 26.77 -9.26
C LYS A 24 -3.10 25.82 -10.44
N LYS A 25 -3.62 26.29 -11.58
CA LYS A 25 -3.77 25.47 -12.79
C LYS A 25 -2.40 25.07 -13.33
N GLU A 26 -1.44 25.99 -13.32
CA GLU A 26 -0.05 25.72 -13.74
C GLU A 26 0.62 24.70 -12.80
N ALA A 27 0.51 24.88 -11.48
CA ALA A 27 1.05 23.95 -10.50
C ALA A 27 0.43 22.55 -10.64
N ILE A 28 -0.89 22.45 -10.84
CA ILE A 28 -1.57 21.17 -11.12
C ILE A 28 -1.04 20.55 -12.42
N GLY A 29 -0.87 21.37 -13.47
CA GLY A 29 -0.28 20.93 -14.75
C GLY A 29 1.11 20.32 -14.57
N LYS A 30 1.99 20.98 -13.80
CA LYS A 30 3.32 20.47 -13.44
C LYS A 30 3.25 19.12 -12.72
N LEU A 31 2.33 18.96 -11.75
CA LEU A 31 2.17 17.68 -11.05
C LEU A 31 1.72 16.55 -11.98
N TYR A 32 0.79 16.82 -12.91
CA TYR A 32 0.38 15.83 -13.91
C TYR A 32 1.50 15.50 -14.89
N GLN A 33 2.32 16.50 -15.29
CA GLN A 33 3.50 16.27 -16.10
C GLN A 33 4.49 15.35 -15.39
N TRP A 34 4.79 15.61 -14.12
CA TRP A 34 5.66 14.75 -13.31
C TRP A 34 5.11 13.33 -13.17
N GLN A 35 3.80 13.18 -12.91
CA GLN A 35 3.16 11.87 -12.87
C GLN A 35 3.29 11.12 -14.20
N ASN A 36 3.11 11.81 -15.32
CA ASN A 36 3.26 11.25 -16.66
C ASN A 36 4.69 10.76 -16.92
N ARG A 37 5.69 11.58 -16.59
CA ARG A 37 7.10 11.19 -16.73
C ARG A 37 7.46 10.05 -15.79
N CYS A 38 6.91 10.02 -14.57
CA CYS A 38 7.14 8.95 -13.59
C CYS A 38 6.66 7.58 -14.04
N PHE A 39 5.44 7.43 -14.58
CA PHE A 39 5.00 6.09 -14.99
C PHE A 39 5.79 5.58 -16.20
N LYS A 40 6.14 6.47 -17.15
CA LYS A 40 7.01 6.13 -18.28
C LYS A 40 8.39 5.67 -17.78
N ALA A 41 8.95 6.44 -16.85
CA ALA A 41 10.19 6.10 -16.17
C ALA A 41 10.12 4.74 -15.50
N ALA A 42 9.06 4.47 -14.72
CA ALA A 42 8.91 3.23 -13.99
C ALA A 42 8.86 2.01 -14.92
N ASN A 43 8.09 2.09 -16.01
CA ASN A 43 7.99 1.01 -17.00
C ASN A 43 9.32 0.77 -17.72
N LEU A 44 10.05 1.84 -18.04
CA LEU A 44 11.39 1.73 -18.62
C LEU A 44 12.36 1.07 -17.64
N ILE A 45 12.37 1.49 -16.37
CA ILE A 45 13.26 0.93 -15.34
C ILE A 45 13.01 -0.57 -15.20
N VAL A 46 11.76 -1.02 -15.04
CA VAL A 46 11.46 -2.46 -14.89
C VAL A 46 11.88 -3.25 -16.14
N SER A 47 11.60 -2.72 -17.33
CA SER A 47 11.98 -3.38 -18.58
C SER A 47 13.50 -3.51 -18.72
N HIS A 48 14.25 -2.45 -18.40
CA HIS A 48 15.71 -2.49 -18.44
C HIS A 48 16.30 -3.41 -17.37
N LEU A 49 15.73 -3.43 -16.16
CA LEU A 49 16.17 -4.36 -15.11
C LEU A 49 15.97 -5.82 -15.52
N TYR A 50 14.86 -6.12 -16.19
CA TYR A 50 14.59 -7.45 -16.72
C TYR A 50 15.57 -7.82 -17.83
N VAL A 51 15.74 -6.95 -18.84
CA VAL A 51 16.70 -7.17 -19.93
C VAL A 51 18.12 -7.33 -19.41
N GLN A 52 18.54 -6.50 -18.44
CA GLN A 52 19.84 -6.63 -17.81
C GLN A 52 20.03 -8.02 -17.22
N GLU A 53 19.04 -8.58 -16.51
CA GLU A 53 19.17 -9.95 -15.98
C GLU A 53 19.21 -11.02 -17.07
N MET A 54 18.38 -10.87 -18.10
CA MET A 54 18.23 -11.86 -19.18
C MET A 54 19.32 -11.80 -20.24
N ILE A 55 20.14 -10.75 -20.28
CA ILE A 55 21.17 -10.60 -21.31
C ILE A 55 22.19 -11.75 -21.29
N LYS A 56 22.37 -12.38 -20.12
CA LYS A 56 23.21 -13.59 -19.96
C LYS A 56 22.65 -14.82 -20.67
N ASP A 57 21.32 -14.86 -20.83
CA ASP A 57 20.59 -15.97 -21.43
C ASP A 57 20.35 -15.73 -22.93
N PHE A 58 20.73 -14.56 -23.46
CA PHE A 58 20.62 -14.22 -24.88
C PHE A 58 21.79 -14.80 -25.68
N PHE A 59 21.85 -16.14 -25.75
CA PHE A 59 22.88 -16.93 -26.45
C PHE A 59 22.99 -16.63 -27.96
N TYR A 60 22.00 -15.94 -28.53
CA TYR A 60 21.97 -15.51 -29.93
C TYR A 60 22.67 -14.17 -30.18
N LEU A 61 23.30 -13.59 -29.16
CA LEU A 61 24.13 -12.41 -29.31
C LEU A 61 25.63 -12.81 -29.39
N SER A 62 26.39 -12.20 -30.31
CA SER A 62 27.78 -12.58 -30.65
C SER A 62 28.80 -12.42 -29.51
N GLU A 63 29.91 -13.18 -29.56
CA GLU A 63 30.99 -13.38 -28.55
C GLU A 63 31.64 -12.13 -27.94
N GLY A 64 31.38 -10.91 -28.43
CA GLY A 64 31.84 -9.66 -27.82
C GLY A 64 31.10 -9.24 -26.55
N ILE A 65 30.20 -10.09 -26.03
CA ILE A 65 29.30 -9.75 -24.92
C ILE A 65 29.89 -10.29 -23.63
N ARG A 66 30.46 -9.36 -22.86
CA ARG A 66 31.10 -9.63 -21.58
C ARG A 66 30.13 -10.41 -20.67
N TYR A 67 30.62 -11.39 -19.92
CA TYR A 67 29.78 -12.42 -19.29
C TYR A 67 29.14 -11.99 -17.95
N LYS A 68 29.51 -10.83 -17.39
CA LYS A 68 29.05 -10.38 -16.07
C LYS A 68 28.37 -9.00 -16.10
N LEU A 69 27.24 -8.92 -15.39
CA LEU A 69 26.51 -7.68 -15.11
C LEU A 69 27.20 -6.86 -14.00
N ALA A 70 28.45 -6.53 -14.23
CA ALA A 70 29.29 -5.75 -13.35
C ALA A 70 29.74 -4.46 -14.05
N ASP A 71 30.17 -3.50 -13.25
CA ASP A 71 30.82 -2.28 -13.73
C ASP A 71 32.19 -2.68 -14.32
N GLU A 72 32.45 -2.29 -15.56
CA GLU A 72 33.71 -2.61 -16.26
C GLU A 72 34.95 -2.09 -15.53
N LYS A 73 34.79 -1.08 -14.66
CA LYS A 73 35.87 -0.56 -13.81
C LYS A 73 36.13 -1.40 -12.56
N LYS A 74 35.24 -2.34 -12.25
CA LYS A 74 35.31 -3.20 -11.04
C LYS A 74 35.53 -4.67 -11.36
N ASP A 75 35.16 -5.11 -12.55
CA ASP A 75 35.33 -6.48 -13.04
C ASP A 75 35.67 -6.41 -14.53
N GLU A 76 36.76 -7.04 -14.96
CA GLU A 76 37.21 -7.05 -16.35
C GLU A 76 36.17 -7.68 -17.28
N ASP A 77 35.33 -8.58 -16.76
CA ASP A 77 34.20 -9.19 -17.48
C ASP A 77 32.90 -8.36 -17.40
N GLY A 78 32.95 -7.11 -16.93
CA GLY A 78 31.79 -6.25 -16.70
C GLY A 78 31.23 -5.58 -17.97
N ILE A 79 29.94 -5.78 -18.28
CA ILE A 79 29.26 -5.15 -19.45
C ILE A 79 28.90 -3.67 -19.21
N LEU A 80 28.79 -3.23 -17.96
CA LEU A 80 28.18 -1.93 -17.64
C LEU A 80 29.24 -0.83 -17.47
N GLN A 81 29.01 0.35 -18.04
CA GLN A 81 29.86 1.55 -17.83
C GLN A 81 29.78 2.13 -16.40
N CYS A 82 28.84 1.65 -15.59
CA CYS A 82 28.66 2.05 -14.19
C CYS A 82 27.87 0.99 -13.43
N SER A 83 27.76 1.13 -12.11
CA SER A 83 26.97 0.22 -11.27
C SER A 83 25.55 0.01 -11.82
N ARG A 84 25.00 -1.20 -11.65
CA ARG A 84 23.65 -1.57 -12.10
C ARG A 84 22.57 -0.56 -11.69
N ILE A 85 22.64 -0.06 -10.46
CA ILE A 85 21.71 0.96 -9.93
C ILE A 85 21.87 2.30 -10.67
N ASN A 86 23.10 2.67 -11.02
CA ASN A 86 23.41 3.91 -11.70
C ASN A 86 23.09 3.88 -13.19
N THR A 87 23.13 2.71 -13.84
CA THR A 87 22.81 2.61 -15.28
C THR A 87 21.38 3.04 -15.58
N THR A 88 20.41 2.49 -14.84
CA THR A 88 19.00 2.87 -14.97
C THR A 88 18.80 4.34 -14.58
N TYR A 89 19.45 4.82 -13.52
CA TYR A 89 19.36 6.23 -13.14
C TYR A 89 19.91 7.19 -14.20
N ARG A 90 21.08 6.90 -14.80
CA ARG A 90 21.69 7.73 -15.85
C ARG A 90 20.82 7.79 -17.10
N MET A 91 20.36 6.63 -17.58
CA MET A 91 19.41 6.55 -18.69
C MET A 91 18.17 7.41 -18.45
N MET A 92 17.64 7.36 -17.22
CA MET A 92 16.49 8.16 -16.82
C MET A 92 16.80 9.65 -16.72
N SER A 93 17.98 9.99 -16.18
CA SER A 93 18.47 11.35 -16.09
C SER A 93 18.58 11.98 -17.47
N ASP A 94 19.22 11.30 -18.42
CA ASP A 94 19.46 11.84 -19.76
C ASP A 94 18.15 12.07 -20.52
N ARG A 95 17.17 11.17 -20.36
CA ARG A 95 15.89 11.23 -21.06
C ARG A 95 14.91 12.27 -20.48
N PHE A 96 14.95 12.54 -19.18
CA PHE A 96 13.95 13.38 -18.51
C PHE A 96 14.55 14.58 -17.76
N LYS A 97 15.82 14.91 -18.03
CA LYS A 97 16.50 16.09 -17.47
C LYS A 97 15.68 17.35 -17.76
N GLY A 98 15.43 18.15 -16.73
CA GLY A 98 14.68 19.41 -16.84
C GLY A 98 13.15 19.26 -16.87
N GLU A 99 12.61 18.08 -17.16
CA GLU A 99 11.15 17.86 -17.18
C GLU A 99 10.59 17.46 -15.81
N ILE A 100 11.41 16.81 -14.97
CA ILE A 100 11.02 16.33 -13.64
C ILE A 100 12.16 16.52 -12.63
N PRO A 101 11.85 16.82 -11.35
CA PRO A 101 12.86 16.83 -10.30
C PRO A 101 13.62 15.50 -10.20
N MET A 102 14.95 15.58 -10.17
CA MET A 102 15.83 14.41 -10.13
C MET A 102 15.66 13.56 -8.87
N ASP A 103 15.23 14.16 -7.75
CA ASP A 103 14.90 13.44 -6.51
C ASP A 103 13.75 12.45 -6.69
N ILE A 104 12.77 12.77 -7.56
CA ILE A 104 11.65 11.86 -7.85
C ILE A 104 12.19 10.62 -8.59
N LEU A 105 13.04 10.84 -9.59
CA LEU A 105 13.65 9.76 -10.36
C LEU A 105 14.58 8.88 -9.51
N SER A 106 15.38 9.48 -8.62
CA SER A 106 16.27 8.73 -7.73
C SER A 106 15.49 7.86 -6.73
N CYS A 107 14.44 8.43 -6.13
CA CYS A 107 13.55 7.70 -5.22
C CYS A 107 12.82 6.56 -5.95
N LEU A 108 12.33 6.83 -7.16
CA LEU A 108 11.65 5.86 -8.00
C LEU A 108 12.57 4.70 -8.36
N ASN A 109 13.78 4.99 -8.84
CA ASN A 109 14.76 3.97 -9.21
C ASN A 109 15.13 3.06 -8.03
N THR A 110 15.44 3.67 -6.88
CA THR A 110 15.79 2.92 -5.66
C THR A 110 14.64 2.01 -5.22
N SER A 111 13.41 2.52 -5.25
CA SER A 111 12.23 1.75 -4.87
C SER A 111 11.97 0.58 -5.83
N LEU A 112 12.06 0.81 -7.14
CA LEU A 112 11.78 -0.22 -8.15
C LEU A 112 12.84 -1.31 -8.18
N ILE A 113 14.11 -0.96 -8.02
CA ILE A 113 15.19 -1.95 -7.94
C ILE A 113 15.00 -2.87 -6.72
N ALA A 114 14.66 -2.30 -5.56
CA ALA A 114 14.40 -3.08 -4.35
C ALA A 114 13.21 -4.05 -4.56
N THR A 115 12.12 -3.56 -5.16
CA THR A 115 10.94 -4.39 -5.47
C THR A 115 11.26 -5.48 -6.48
N PHE A 116 11.99 -5.14 -7.55
CA PHE A 116 12.38 -6.07 -8.60
C PHE A 116 13.27 -7.19 -8.03
N ASN A 117 14.29 -6.85 -7.24
CA ASN A 117 15.17 -7.83 -6.61
C ASN A 117 14.43 -8.76 -5.65
N LYS A 118 13.44 -8.23 -4.90
CA LYS A 118 12.59 -9.03 -4.02
C LYS A 118 11.77 -10.06 -4.80
N ASN A 119 11.21 -9.67 -5.94
CA ASN A 119 10.31 -10.51 -6.74
C ASN A 119 11.06 -11.34 -7.80
N LYS A 120 12.38 -11.18 -7.93
CA LYS A 120 13.20 -11.78 -8.99
C LYS A 120 12.99 -13.29 -9.12
N THR A 121 12.97 -14.01 -8.01
CA THR A 121 12.79 -15.46 -7.98
C THR A 121 11.39 -15.89 -8.45
N GLU A 122 10.36 -15.09 -8.16
CA GLU A 122 8.99 -15.34 -8.60
C GLU A 122 8.84 -15.15 -10.11
N TYR A 123 9.56 -14.18 -10.69
CA TYR A 123 9.58 -13.94 -12.14
C TYR A 123 10.15 -15.14 -12.90
N TRP A 124 11.28 -15.70 -12.43
CA TRP A 124 11.92 -16.85 -13.10
C TRP A 124 11.10 -18.13 -13.04
N LYS A 125 10.36 -18.32 -11.95
CA LYS A 125 9.46 -19.46 -11.79
C LYS A 125 8.12 -19.29 -12.54
N GLY A 126 7.90 -18.15 -13.19
CA GLY A 126 6.63 -17.84 -13.87
C GLY A 126 5.44 -17.65 -12.92
N LEU A 127 5.67 -17.53 -11.61
CA LEU A 127 4.61 -17.35 -10.62
C LEU A 127 4.05 -15.92 -10.63
N ARG A 128 4.79 -14.97 -11.22
CA ARG A 128 4.42 -13.56 -11.25
C ARG A 128 4.81 -12.90 -12.57
N SER A 129 3.96 -12.01 -13.05
CA SER A 129 4.25 -11.16 -14.20
C SER A 129 5.08 -9.93 -13.80
N LEU A 130 5.87 -9.40 -14.73
CA LEU A 130 6.59 -8.14 -14.55
C LEU A 130 5.62 -6.99 -14.24
N GLU A 131 6.08 -6.06 -13.41
CA GLU A 131 5.27 -4.91 -13.00
C GLU A 131 5.07 -3.93 -14.15
N ASN A 132 3.81 -3.53 -14.39
CA ASN A 132 3.45 -2.53 -15.38
C ASN A 132 2.63 -1.41 -14.72
N PHE A 133 3.12 -0.18 -14.83
CA PHE A 133 2.58 1.00 -14.20
C PHE A 133 1.67 1.78 -15.14
N LYS A 134 0.52 2.20 -14.59
CA LYS A 134 -0.50 2.99 -15.28
C LYS A 134 -0.27 4.50 -15.06
N ARG A 135 -0.97 5.31 -15.85
CA ARG A 135 -0.88 6.78 -15.81
C ARG A 135 -1.23 7.40 -14.45
N ASP A 136 -2.02 6.70 -13.64
CA ASP A 136 -2.45 7.13 -12.30
C ASP A 136 -1.48 6.73 -11.18
N MET A 137 -0.28 6.26 -11.54
CA MET A 137 0.79 5.92 -10.60
C MET A 137 1.09 7.10 -9.66
N ALA A 138 1.28 6.82 -8.38
CA ALA A 138 1.74 7.81 -7.42
C ALA A 138 3.26 8.00 -7.58
N PHE A 139 3.74 9.24 -7.64
CA PHE A 139 5.17 9.49 -7.75
C PHE A 139 5.82 9.66 -6.37
N PRO A 140 7.00 9.05 -6.14
CA PRO A 140 7.69 9.14 -4.86
C PRO A 140 8.45 10.46 -4.71
N PHE A 141 8.64 10.90 -3.47
CA PHE A 141 9.54 12.00 -3.12
C PHE A 141 10.21 11.72 -1.77
N GLY A 142 11.45 12.21 -1.63
CA GLY A 142 12.21 12.12 -0.39
C GLY A 142 11.83 13.21 0.62
N SER A 143 12.17 13.00 1.89
CA SER A 143 11.94 13.99 2.96
C SER A 143 12.64 15.33 2.69
N ARG A 144 13.79 15.32 2.01
CA ARG A 144 14.55 16.52 1.63
C ARG A 144 13.78 17.50 0.74
N CYS A 145 12.86 16.99 -0.07
CA CYS A 145 12.08 17.81 -1.00
C CYS A 145 10.97 18.61 -0.27
N MET A 146 10.64 18.21 0.96
CA MET A 146 9.61 18.83 1.79
C MET A 146 10.25 19.79 2.79
N SER A 147 9.81 21.05 2.78
CA SER A 147 10.30 22.08 3.70
C SER A 147 9.17 22.85 4.35
N ARG A 148 9.48 23.49 5.49
CA ARG A 148 8.59 24.41 6.21
C ARG A 148 7.23 23.80 6.54
N LEU A 149 7.22 22.58 7.08
CA LEU A 149 5.99 22.00 7.63
C LEU A 149 5.65 22.73 8.93
N SER A 150 4.55 23.48 8.94
CA SER A 150 4.06 24.15 10.15
C SER A 150 2.54 24.18 10.23
N TYR A 151 2.01 24.18 11.46
CA TYR A 151 0.60 24.38 11.69
C TYR A 151 0.24 25.87 11.62
N THR A 152 -0.59 26.25 10.65
CA THR A 152 -1.08 27.64 10.52
C THR A 152 -2.45 27.78 11.18
N THR A 153 -2.53 28.50 12.31
CA THR A 153 -3.77 28.77 13.06
C THR A 153 -4.84 29.42 12.18
N ASN A 154 -4.46 30.38 11.34
CA ASN A 154 -5.39 31.10 10.46
C ASN A 154 -6.10 30.17 9.46
N LYS A 155 -5.40 29.15 8.96
CA LYS A 155 -5.93 28.21 7.94
C LYS A 155 -6.45 26.91 8.56
N LYS A 156 -6.30 26.72 9.88
CA LYS A 156 -6.60 25.48 10.62
C LYS A 156 -6.05 24.23 9.91
N ALA A 157 -4.85 24.34 9.33
CA ALA A 157 -4.24 23.32 8.48
C ALA A 157 -2.72 23.34 8.60
N PHE A 158 -2.09 22.20 8.32
CA PHE A 158 -0.65 22.11 8.14
C PHE A 158 -0.29 22.58 6.75
N CYS A 159 0.63 23.53 6.67
CA CYS A 159 1.17 24.06 5.44
C CYS A 159 2.59 23.53 5.26
N PHE A 160 2.98 23.18 4.04
CA PHE A 160 4.35 22.78 3.71
C PHE A 160 4.67 23.15 2.26
N ARG A 161 5.95 23.25 1.93
CA ARG A 161 6.39 23.42 0.54
C ARG A 161 7.01 22.13 0.05
N LEU A 162 6.61 21.71 -1.14
CA LEU A 162 7.17 20.55 -1.82
C LEU A 162 7.58 20.95 -3.24
N PHE A 163 8.85 20.75 -3.59
CA PHE A 163 9.42 21.23 -4.86
C PHE A 163 9.09 22.71 -5.12
N SER A 164 9.20 23.54 -4.09
CA SER A 164 8.84 24.97 -4.07
C SER A 164 7.35 25.30 -4.23
N ILE A 165 6.48 24.31 -4.48
CA ILE A 165 5.03 24.48 -4.54
C ILE A 165 4.45 24.46 -3.12
N PRO A 166 3.69 25.48 -2.68
CA PRO A 166 3.05 25.49 -1.38
C PRO A 166 1.79 24.62 -1.38
N PHE A 167 1.69 23.75 -0.37
CA PHE A 167 0.56 22.88 -0.12
C PHE A 167 -0.03 23.12 1.27
N LYS A 168 -1.33 22.88 1.40
CA LYS A 168 -2.06 22.80 2.67
C LYS A 168 -2.78 21.47 2.80
N THR A 169 -2.77 20.90 4.00
CA THR A 169 -3.50 19.66 4.29
C THR A 169 -5.00 19.89 4.43
N TYR A 170 -5.82 18.96 3.95
CA TYR A 170 -7.25 18.90 4.19
C TYR A 170 -7.56 17.65 5.03
N LEU A 171 -7.75 17.84 6.35
CA LEU A 171 -7.98 16.75 7.31
C LEU A 171 -9.46 16.42 7.54
N GLY A 172 -10.38 17.24 7.03
CA GLY A 172 -11.83 17.03 7.20
C GLY A 172 -12.26 17.10 8.67
N LYS A 173 -13.32 16.35 9.03
CA LYS A 173 -13.81 16.20 10.42
C LYS A 173 -13.07 15.10 11.21
N ASP A 174 -12.03 14.48 10.65
CA ASP A 174 -11.25 13.45 11.33
C ASP A 174 -10.15 14.10 12.17
N PHE A 175 -10.43 14.30 13.46
CA PHE A 175 -9.58 15.10 14.34
C PHE A 175 -8.46 14.35 15.07
N THR A 176 -8.42 13.01 15.05
CA THR A 176 -7.63 12.26 16.05
C THR A 176 -6.31 11.70 15.53
N ASP A 177 -6.30 10.83 14.53
CA ASP A 177 -5.06 10.09 14.19
C ASP A 177 -4.11 10.87 13.29
N LYS A 178 -4.62 11.46 12.20
CA LYS A 178 -3.78 12.12 11.18
C LYS A 178 -3.16 13.41 11.73
N ARG A 179 -3.93 14.17 12.50
CA ARG A 179 -3.47 15.41 13.14
C ARG A 179 -2.34 15.13 14.13
N LYS A 180 -2.52 14.18 15.06
CA LYS A 180 -1.47 13.79 16.02
C LYS A 180 -0.17 13.34 15.34
N LEU A 181 -0.25 12.62 14.20
CA LEU A 181 0.93 12.24 13.43
C LEU A 181 1.65 13.44 12.82
N LEU A 182 0.91 14.42 12.30
CA LEU A 182 1.49 15.64 11.75
C LEU A 182 2.08 16.55 12.83
N GLU A 183 1.43 16.67 13.99
CA GLU A 183 1.96 17.42 15.14
C GLU A 183 3.26 16.78 15.67
N ARG A 184 3.32 15.43 15.71
CA ARG A 184 4.56 14.72 16.08
C ARG A 184 5.67 14.89 15.04
N LEU A 185 5.31 14.97 13.75
CA LEU A 185 6.26 15.23 12.67
C LEU A 185 6.81 16.67 12.75
N GLU A 186 5.96 17.65 13.05
CA GLU A 186 6.35 19.06 13.25
C GLU A 186 7.30 19.21 14.45
N LYS A 187 7.04 18.48 15.54
CA LYS A 187 7.93 18.46 16.73
C LYS A 187 9.25 17.69 16.52
N GLY A 188 9.41 16.97 15.41
CA GLY A 188 10.60 16.15 15.14
C GLY A 188 10.62 14.78 15.81
N ASN A 189 9.53 14.34 16.44
CA ASN A 189 9.46 13.06 17.16
C ASN A 189 9.33 11.85 16.24
N ILE A 190 8.96 12.06 14.96
CA ILE A 190 8.72 11.01 13.97
C ILE A 190 9.41 11.39 12.68
N LYS A 191 10.06 10.41 12.03
CA LYS A 191 10.72 10.61 10.74
C LYS A 191 9.78 10.35 9.58
N LEU A 192 9.81 11.24 8.58
CA LEU A 192 9.16 11.01 7.29
C LEU A 192 10.08 10.20 6.37
N CYS A 193 9.59 9.05 5.90
CA CYS A 193 10.23 8.24 4.88
C CYS A 193 9.84 8.71 3.46
N THR A 194 10.37 8.03 2.45
CA THR A 194 9.96 8.20 1.05
C THR A 194 8.44 8.10 0.92
N SER A 195 7.82 9.25 0.67
CA SER A 195 6.38 9.43 0.59
C SER A 195 5.95 9.57 -0.86
N HIS A 196 4.65 9.47 -1.14
CA HIS A 196 4.17 9.56 -2.52
C HIS A 196 3.08 10.61 -2.68
N ILE A 197 2.99 11.21 -3.87
CA ILE A 197 1.83 12.00 -4.29
C ILE A 197 1.03 11.20 -5.30
N GLN A 198 -0.27 11.08 -5.04
CA GLN A 198 -1.23 10.44 -5.92
C GLN A 198 -2.28 11.45 -6.38
N LEU A 199 -2.37 11.66 -7.69
CA LEU A 199 -3.43 12.43 -8.34
C LEU A 199 -4.55 11.46 -8.72
N LYS A 200 -5.74 11.60 -8.14
CA LYS A 200 -6.88 10.71 -8.40
C LYS A 200 -8.20 11.47 -8.36
N ASP A 201 -9.03 11.28 -9.39
CA ASP A 201 -10.37 11.87 -9.50
C ASP A 201 -10.39 13.41 -9.28
N GLY A 202 -9.37 14.11 -9.80
CA GLY A 202 -9.23 15.56 -9.65
C GLY A 202 -8.76 16.02 -8.26
N LYS A 203 -8.41 15.10 -7.36
CA LYS A 203 -7.90 15.39 -6.03
C LYS A 203 -6.44 14.97 -5.89
N ILE A 204 -5.71 15.68 -5.03
CA ILE A 204 -4.31 15.41 -4.71
C ILE A 204 -4.27 14.73 -3.35
N PHE A 205 -3.66 13.55 -3.30
CA PHE A 205 -3.46 12.78 -2.08
C PHE A 205 -1.98 12.61 -1.81
N TRP A 206 -1.57 13.01 -0.62
CA TRP A 206 -0.28 12.69 -0.05
C TRP A 206 -0.37 11.35 0.68
N LEU A 207 0.37 10.36 0.21
CA LEU A 207 0.60 9.07 0.87
C LEU A 207 1.86 9.23 1.74
N ALA A 208 1.66 9.77 2.93
CA ALA A 208 2.72 10.04 3.90
C ALA A 208 3.16 8.74 4.57
N VAL A 209 4.46 8.44 4.51
CA VAL A 209 5.05 7.27 5.16
C VAL A 209 5.82 7.72 6.39
N PHE A 210 5.31 7.38 7.57
CA PHE A 210 5.89 7.70 8.87
C PHE A 210 6.66 6.51 9.42
N GLU A 211 7.83 6.74 10.00
CA GLU A 211 8.57 5.73 10.76
C GLU A 211 8.23 5.87 12.24
N ILE A 212 7.56 4.88 12.81
CA ILE A 212 7.04 4.90 14.19
C ILE A 212 7.66 3.75 14.96
N GLU A 213 8.05 3.99 16.20
CA GLU A 213 8.50 2.95 17.11
C GLU A 213 7.37 1.97 17.46
N LYS A 214 7.69 0.69 17.59
CA LYS A 214 6.74 -0.32 18.08
C LYS A 214 6.25 0.05 19.47
N GLU A 215 4.98 -0.22 19.76
CA GLU A 215 4.41 0.06 21.08
C GLU A 215 5.06 -0.88 22.11
N LYS A 216 5.61 -0.30 23.18
CA LYS A 216 6.23 -1.09 24.26
C LYS A 216 5.13 -1.59 25.20
N HIS A 217 4.69 -2.83 24.97
CA HIS A 217 3.76 -3.54 25.86
C HIS A 217 4.53 -4.54 26.74
N ARG A 218 4.07 -4.74 27.99
CA ARG A 218 4.57 -5.81 28.87
C ARG A 218 3.92 -7.12 28.44
N LEU A 219 4.52 -7.80 27.47
CA LEU A 219 4.04 -9.08 26.95
C LEU A 219 4.90 -10.23 27.51
N MET A 220 4.25 -11.36 27.80
CA MET A 220 4.92 -12.59 28.23
C MET A 220 4.97 -13.55 27.04
N PRO A 221 6.17 -13.88 26.50
CA PRO A 221 6.30 -14.79 25.35
C PRO A 221 5.65 -16.17 25.58
N GLU A 222 5.65 -16.64 26.83
CA GLU A 222 5.08 -17.93 27.24
C GLU A 222 3.55 -17.98 27.14
N LYS A 223 2.87 -16.83 27.20
CA LYS A 223 1.41 -16.80 27.12
C LYS A 223 0.97 -16.79 25.66
N ILE A 224 0.30 -17.87 25.28
CA ILE A 224 -0.19 -18.10 23.92
C ILE A 224 -1.67 -17.74 23.83
N ALA A 225 -2.03 -16.96 22.82
CA ALA A 225 -3.40 -16.78 22.39
C ALA A 225 -3.60 -17.54 21.08
N GLU A 226 -4.54 -18.48 21.05
CA GLU A 226 -4.89 -19.21 19.84
C GLU A 226 -6.16 -18.60 19.24
N ALA A 227 -6.05 -18.12 18.00
CA ALA A 227 -7.16 -17.60 17.24
C ALA A 227 -7.58 -18.61 16.17
N SER A 228 -8.85 -18.99 16.19
CA SER A 228 -9.49 -19.85 15.21
C SER A 228 -10.58 -19.11 14.46
N LEU A 229 -10.75 -19.43 13.18
CA LEU A 229 -11.76 -18.84 12.31
C LEU A 229 -12.95 -19.80 12.24
N SER A 230 -14.17 -19.31 12.46
CA SER A 230 -15.39 -20.13 12.43
C SER A 230 -16.47 -19.49 11.57
N LEU A 231 -17.42 -20.30 11.11
CA LEU A 231 -18.56 -19.85 10.29
C LEU A 231 -19.57 -19.05 11.10
N GLU A 232 -19.81 -19.47 12.34
CA GLU A 232 -20.78 -18.85 13.22
C GLU A 232 -20.22 -17.57 13.85
N TYR A 233 -18.96 -17.62 14.26
CA TYR A 233 -18.25 -16.50 14.87
C TYR A 233 -17.01 -16.19 14.07
N PRO A 234 -16.83 -14.93 13.65
CA PRO A 234 -15.70 -14.60 12.85
C PRO A 234 -14.34 -15.03 13.40
N ILE A 235 -14.01 -14.57 14.60
CA ILE A 235 -12.76 -14.98 15.23
C ILE A 235 -13.11 -15.47 16.62
N VAL A 236 -12.66 -16.68 16.94
CA VAL A 236 -12.72 -17.21 18.30
C VAL A 236 -11.29 -17.26 18.80
N VAL A 237 -10.98 -16.40 19.76
CA VAL A 237 -9.68 -16.39 20.44
C VAL A 237 -9.81 -17.05 21.79
N LYS A 238 -8.86 -17.93 22.10
CA LYS A 238 -8.76 -18.64 23.37
C LYS A 238 -7.35 -18.47 23.94
N THR A 239 -7.32 -18.29 25.24
CA THR A 239 -6.13 -18.38 26.10
C THR A 239 -6.45 -19.41 27.18
N ASP A 240 -5.47 -19.90 27.91
CA ASP A 240 -5.60 -20.99 28.90
C ASP A 240 -6.82 -20.89 29.83
N LYS A 241 -7.27 -19.66 30.14
CA LYS A 241 -8.37 -19.40 31.08
C LYS A 241 -9.58 -18.69 30.48
N THR A 242 -9.46 -18.11 29.28
CA THR A 242 -10.49 -17.20 28.74
C THR A 242 -10.71 -17.41 27.24
N ARG A 243 -11.99 -17.34 26.84
CA ARG A 243 -12.41 -17.42 25.44
C ARG A 243 -13.20 -16.17 25.09
N LEU A 244 -12.88 -15.57 23.94
CA LEU A 244 -13.60 -14.45 23.38
C LEU A 244 -14.01 -14.74 21.94
N THR A 245 -15.29 -14.52 21.64
CA THR A 245 -15.84 -14.55 20.29
C THR A 245 -15.95 -13.13 19.74
N ILE A 246 -15.42 -12.90 18.54
CA ILE A 246 -15.40 -11.59 17.89
C ILE A 246 -16.29 -11.63 16.65
N GLY A 247 -17.38 -10.85 16.71
CA GLY A 247 -18.38 -10.75 15.66
C GLY A 247 -19.43 -11.86 15.75
N THR A 248 -20.45 -11.79 14.88
CA THR A 248 -21.50 -12.80 14.75
C THR A 248 -21.80 -13.08 13.27
N ARG A 249 -22.39 -14.24 12.99
CA ARG A 249 -22.90 -14.61 11.65
C ARG A 249 -23.86 -13.58 11.08
N GLU A 250 -24.71 -13.00 11.92
CA GLU A 250 -25.69 -12.01 11.51
C GLU A 250 -25.04 -10.69 11.08
N GLU A 251 -24.11 -10.20 11.89
CA GLU A 251 -23.38 -8.98 11.58
C GLU A 251 -22.55 -9.15 10.30
N PHE A 252 -21.77 -10.22 10.19
CA PHE A 252 -20.81 -10.35 9.09
C PHE A 252 -21.41 -10.96 7.83
N LEU A 253 -21.90 -12.21 7.94
CA LEU A 253 -22.32 -13.00 6.77
C LEU A 253 -23.67 -12.56 6.23
N TYR A 254 -24.72 -12.49 7.07
CA TYR A 254 -26.05 -12.14 6.58
C TYR A 254 -26.11 -10.72 6.03
N ARG A 255 -25.40 -9.77 6.67
CA ARG A 255 -25.31 -8.41 6.13
C ARG A 255 -24.61 -8.37 4.77
N ARG A 256 -23.53 -9.14 4.58
CA ARG A 256 -22.86 -9.26 3.28
C ARG A 256 -23.78 -9.87 2.22
N LEU A 257 -24.50 -10.94 2.55
CA LEU A 257 -25.45 -11.58 1.63
C LEU A 257 -26.60 -10.64 1.24
N ALA A 258 -27.13 -9.86 2.18
CA ALA A 258 -28.17 -8.88 1.88
C ALA A 258 -27.67 -7.82 0.86
N ILE A 259 -26.42 -7.35 1.01
CA ILE A 259 -25.82 -6.41 0.06
C ILE A 259 -25.59 -7.07 -1.32
N GLN A 260 -25.14 -8.32 -1.35
CA GLN A 260 -24.97 -9.09 -2.59
C GLN A 260 -26.30 -9.32 -3.31
N ALA A 261 -27.36 -9.66 -2.57
CA ALA A 261 -28.71 -9.81 -3.12
C ALA A 261 -29.23 -8.48 -3.70
N ALA A 262 -29.01 -7.36 -3.00
CA ALA A 262 -29.34 -6.03 -3.51
C ALA A 262 -28.55 -5.68 -4.78
N ARG A 263 -27.25 -6.05 -4.84
CA ARG A 263 -26.42 -5.90 -6.03
C ARG A 263 -26.95 -6.71 -7.21
N LYS A 264 -27.34 -7.98 -6.98
CA LYS A 264 -27.92 -8.85 -8.01
C LYS A 264 -29.22 -8.28 -8.56
N ARG A 265 -30.13 -7.82 -7.67
CA ARG A 265 -31.36 -7.10 -8.07
C ARG A 265 -31.06 -5.86 -8.90
N ALA A 266 -30.08 -5.05 -8.50
CA ALA A 266 -29.66 -3.88 -9.27
C ALA A 266 -29.07 -4.23 -10.63
N GLN A 267 -28.38 -5.37 -10.75
CA GLN A 267 -27.83 -5.85 -12.01
C GLN A 267 -28.94 -6.29 -12.98
N THR A 268 -29.95 -7.00 -12.49
CA THR A 268 -31.15 -7.34 -13.27
C THR A 268 -31.91 -6.07 -13.66
N ALA A 269 -32.15 -5.14 -12.71
CA ALA A 269 -32.83 -3.88 -13.01
C ALA A 269 -32.06 -3.01 -14.03
N ALA A 270 -30.73 -3.12 -14.07
CA ALA A 270 -29.91 -2.38 -15.00
C ALA A 270 -30.20 -2.76 -16.46
N THR A 271 -30.66 -3.98 -16.78
CA THR A 271 -30.99 -4.35 -18.17
C THR A 271 -32.14 -3.53 -18.73
N TYR A 272 -33.15 -3.25 -17.89
CA TYR A 272 -34.35 -2.47 -18.20
C TYR A 272 -34.16 -0.94 -18.14
N CYS A 273 -32.99 -0.46 -17.70
CA CYS A 273 -32.70 0.97 -17.62
C CYS A 273 -32.42 1.58 -19.01
N LYS A 274 -32.92 2.81 -19.26
CA LYS A 274 -32.70 3.57 -20.50
C LYS A 274 -31.22 3.60 -20.91
N ALA A 275 -30.95 3.23 -22.16
CA ALA A 275 -29.62 3.30 -22.77
C ALA A 275 -29.26 4.74 -23.21
N GLY A 276 -28.03 4.96 -23.67
CA GLY A 276 -27.61 6.22 -24.31
C GLY A 276 -26.72 7.16 -23.48
N LYS A 277 -26.53 6.91 -22.18
CA LYS A 277 -25.58 7.68 -21.33
C LYS A 277 -24.34 6.86 -20.88
N GLY A 278 -24.09 5.74 -21.58
CA GLY A 278 -22.93 4.87 -21.37
C GLY A 278 -23.04 3.88 -20.20
N ARG A 279 -22.14 2.89 -20.19
CA ARG A 279 -22.09 1.80 -19.21
C ARG A 279 -21.99 2.28 -17.76
N LYS A 280 -21.16 3.31 -17.51
CA LYS A 280 -20.93 3.86 -16.16
C LYS A 280 -22.21 4.44 -15.54
N ARG A 281 -23.07 5.09 -16.36
CA ARG A 281 -24.36 5.58 -15.88
C ARG A 281 -25.34 4.43 -15.64
N LYS A 282 -25.40 3.46 -16.55
CA LYS A 282 -26.27 2.28 -16.47
C LYS A 282 -25.96 1.41 -15.24
N LEU A 283 -24.68 1.20 -14.93
CA LEU A 283 -24.22 0.38 -13.80
C LEU A 283 -23.99 1.14 -12.50
N LYS A 284 -24.34 2.44 -12.43
CA LYS A 284 -24.10 3.27 -11.23
C LYS A 284 -24.65 2.64 -9.95
N ALA A 285 -25.85 2.05 -10.00
CA ALA A 285 -26.47 1.39 -8.85
C ALA A 285 -25.72 0.11 -8.45
N VAL A 286 -25.30 -0.70 -9.44
CA VAL A 286 -24.52 -1.92 -9.22
C VAL A 286 -23.17 -1.60 -8.56
N ASP A 287 -22.47 -0.59 -9.09
CA ASP A 287 -21.18 -0.13 -8.56
C ASP A 287 -21.33 0.45 -7.15
N LYS A 288 -22.45 1.12 -6.84
CA LYS A 288 -22.75 1.59 -5.49
C LYS A 288 -22.80 0.42 -4.50
N PHE A 289 -23.57 -0.63 -4.78
CA PHE A 289 -23.65 -1.80 -3.89
C PHE A 289 -22.31 -2.54 -3.77
N ARG A 290 -21.56 -2.66 -4.87
CA ARG A 290 -20.21 -3.23 -4.84
C ARG A 290 -19.27 -2.46 -3.91
N ASN A 291 -19.29 -1.14 -3.97
CA ASN A 291 -18.50 -0.29 -3.08
C ASN A 291 -18.98 -0.39 -1.63
N THR A 292 -20.29 -0.45 -1.40
CA THR A 292 -20.88 -0.66 -0.06
C THR A 292 -20.43 -1.99 0.55
N GLU A 293 -20.45 -3.09 -0.21
CA GLU A 293 -19.97 -4.40 0.22
C GLU A 293 -18.49 -4.33 0.65
N THR A 294 -17.65 -3.79 -0.24
CA THR A 294 -16.19 -3.68 -0.01
C THR A 294 -15.88 -2.85 1.23
N ASN A 295 -16.52 -1.68 1.37
CA ASN A 295 -16.33 -0.79 2.52
C ASN A 295 -16.80 -1.45 3.83
N TYR A 296 -17.94 -2.14 3.79
CA TYR A 296 -18.49 -2.82 4.95
C TYR A 296 -17.54 -3.91 5.47
N ILE A 297 -17.08 -4.79 4.57
CA ILE A 297 -16.17 -5.88 4.93
C ILE A 297 -14.85 -5.32 5.46
N SER A 298 -14.24 -4.37 4.74
CA SER A 298 -12.96 -3.80 5.17
C SER A 298 -13.06 -3.15 6.55
N GLN A 299 -14.17 -2.44 6.84
CA GLN A 299 -14.45 -1.89 8.16
C GLN A 299 -14.56 -2.98 9.24
N ARG A 300 -15.33 -4.05 9.00
CA ARG A 300 -15.49 -5.15 9.98
C ARG A 300 -14.17 -5.86 10.25
N ILE A 301 -13.41 -6.18 9.21
CA ILE A 301 -12.07 -6.76 9.33
C ILE A 301 -11.15 -5.84 10.13
N HIS A 302 -11.20 -4.52 9.91
CA HIS A 302 -10.45 -3.54 10.70
C HIS A 302 -10.85 -3.55 12.19
N VAL A 303 -12.14 -3.70 12.51
CA VAL A 303 -12.63 -3.76 13.89
C VAL A 303 -12.23 -5.08 14.54
N TYR A 304 -12.46 -6.20 13.88
CA TYR A 304 -12.19 -7.55 14.41
C TYR A 304 -10.70 -7.75 14.68
N SER A 305 -9.84 -7.41 13.72
CA SER A 305 -8.38 -7.45 13.93
C SER A 305 -7.90 -6.51 15.04
N ARG A 306 -8.64 -5.43 15.38
CA ARG A 306 -8.27 -4.58 16.52
C ARG A 306 -8.66 -5.24 17.83
N LYS A 307 -9.91 -5.71 17.93
CA LYS A 307 -10.42 -6.44 19.10
C LYS A 307 -9.56 -7.65 19.46
N LEU A 308 -9.08 -8.38 18.45
CA LEU A 308 -8.20 -9.53 18.65
C LEU A 308 -6.87 -9.13 19.33
N ILE A 309 -6.23 -8.07 18.83
CA ILE A 309 -4.95 -7.59 19.38
C ILE A 309 -5.16 -6.96 20.76
N ASP A 310 -6.25 -6.20 20.95
CA ASP A 310 -6.61 -5.63 22.26
C ASP A 310 -6.83 -6.73 23.31
N PHE A 311 -7.43 -7.87 22.92
CA PHE A 311 -7.56 -9.05 23.76
C PHE A 311 -6.19 -9.63 24.14
N CYS A 312 -5.29 -9.80 23.17
CA CYS A 312 -3.94 -10.31 23.42
C CYS A 312 -3.16 -9.41 24.39
N ILE A 313 -3.24 -8.09 24.20
CA ILE A 313 -2.60 -7.10 25.08
C ILE A 313 -3.20 -7.17 26.50
N LYS A 314 -4.53 -7.26 26.62
CA LYS A 314 -5.21 -7.36 27.93
C LYS A 314 -4.78 -8.60 28.71
N HIS A 315 -4.53 -9.71 28.03
CA HIS A 315 -4.08 -10.96 28.63
C HIS A 315 -2.55 -11.13 28.69
N GLN A 316 -1.80 -10.11 28.24
CA GLN A 316 -0.33 -10.09 28.17
C GLN A 316 0.26 -11.25 27.34
N ALA A 317 -0.47 -11.71 26.32
CA ALA A 317 -0.02 -12.77 25.43
C ALA A 317 1.05 -12.24 24.46
N GLY A 318 2.26 -12.80 24.51
CA GLY A 318 3.36 -12.46 23.60
C GLY A 318 3.27 -13.15 22.24
N THR A 319 2.57 -14.28 22.18
CA THR A 319 2.48 -15.12 20.98
C THR A 319 1.03 -15.32 20.58
N LEU A 320 0.69 -14.98 19.34
CA LEU A 320 -0.61 -15.22 18.72
C LEU A 320 -0.46 -16.31 17.67
N ILE A 321 -1.10 -17.46 17.91
CA ILE A 321 -1.18 -18.55 16.95
C ILE A 321 -2.50 -18.40 16.19
N LEU A 322 -2.40 -18.09 14.90
CA LEU A 322 -3.52 -18.24 13.97
C LEU A 322 -3.52 -19.69 13.51
N LEU A 323 -4.46 -20.48 14.02
CA LEU A 323 -4.66 -21.85 13.57
C LEU A 323 -5.21 -21.78 12.15
N ASN A 324 -4.38 -22.05 11.13
CA ASN A 324 -4.92 -22.23 9.80
C ASN A 324 -5.66 -23.54 9.73
N GLN A 325 -6.72 -23.44 8.94
CA GLN A 325 -7.58 -24.53 8.59
C GLN A 325 -7.05 -25.23 7.33
N GLU A 326 -5.75 -25.42 7.13
CA GLU A 326 -5.29 -26.15 5.93
C GLU A 326 -5.82 -27.59 5.92
N ASP A 327 -5.95 -28.24 7.09
CA ASP A 327 -6.64 -29.53 7.23
C ASP A 327 -8.16 -29.46 7.01
N LYS A 328 -8.75 -28.26 7.05
CA LYS A 328 -10.15 -28.00 6.67
C LYS A 328 -10.29 -27.39 5.28
N ILE A 329 -9.21 -27.09 4.55
CA ILE A 329 -9.27 -26.72 3.12
C ILE A 329 -9.72 -27.94 2.30
N GLY A 330 -9.43 -29.16 2.78
CA GLY A 330 -10.01 -30.40 2.25
C GLY A 330 -11.53 -30.45 2.39
N ILE A 331 -12.08 -29.99 3.53
CA ILE A 331 -13.53 -29.85 3.78
C ILE A 331 -14.09 -28.61 3.03
N ALA A 332 -13.27 -27.59 2.78
CA ALA A 332 -13.67 -26.37 2.07
C ALA A 332 -13.94 -26.56 0.56
N LYS A 333 -13.68 -27.76 0.00
CA LYS A 333 -14.24 -28.14 -1.30
C LYS A 333 -15.77 -28.29 -1.26
N GLU A 334 -16.35 -28.57 -0.09
CA GLU A 334 -17.81 -28.59 0.11
C GLU A 334 -18.41 -27.19 0.36
N GLU A 335 -17.59 -26.17 0.68
CA GLU A 335 -18.08 -24.82 1.02
C GLU A 335 -17.32 -23.68 0.31
N GLU A 336 -17.25 -23.70 -1.02
CA GLU A 336 -16.78 -22.58 -1.87
C GLU A 336 -17.40 -21.22 -1.48
N PHE A 337 -18.63 -21.28 -0.95
CA PHE A 337 -19.39 -20.18 -0.39
C PHE A 337 -18.67 -19.39 0.72
N VAL A 338 -17.92 -20.08 1.58
CA VAL A 338 -17.27 -19.48 2.75
C VAL A 338 -16.01 -18.75 2.33
N LEU A 339 -15.13 -19.43 1.56
CA LEU A 339 -13.91 -18.84 1.01
C LEU A 339 -14.20 -17.54 0.23
N ARG A 340 -15.29 -17.51 -0.55
CA ARG A 340 -15.72 -16.31 -1.28
C ARG A 340 -16.13 -15.15 -0.36
N ASN A 341 -16.71 -15.46 0.80
CA ASN A 341 -17.37 -14.49 1.67
C ASN A 341 -16.54 -14.04 2.88
N TRP A 342 -15.35 -14.61 3.08
CA TRP A 342 -14.59 -14.38 4.30
C TRP A 342 -13.36 -13.49 4.19
N SER A 343 -12.86 -13.25 2.97
CA SER A 343 -11.74 -12.33 2.71
C SER A 343 -10.52 -12.56 3.64
N TYR A 344 -10.19 -13.83 3.90
CA TYR A 344 -9.16 -14.25 4.87
C TYR A 344 -7.80 -13.56 4.68
N TYR A 345 -7.39 -13.38 3.42
CA TYR A 345 -6.15 -12.69 3.10
C TYR A 345 -6.11 -11.24 3.62
N GLU A 346 -7.21 -10.49 3.50
CA GLU A 346 -7.28 -9.13 4.03
C GLU A 346 -7.24 -9.13 5.56
N LEU A 347 -7.90 -10.09 6.20
CA LEU A 347 -7.89 -10.24 7.66
C LEU A 347 -6.49 -10.56 8.18
N MET A 348 -5.83 -11.57 7.63
CA MET A 348 -4.46 -11.95 7.99
C MET A 348 -3.50 -10.77 7.83
N THR A 349 -3.60 -10.03 6.73
CA THR A 349 -2.77 -8.84 6.48
C THR A 349 -2.97 -7.79 7.58
N LYS A 350 -4.21 -7.54 8.01
CA LYS A 350 -4.49 -6.56 9.08
C LYS A 350 -4.07 -7.05 10.46
N ILE A 351 -4.19 -8.36 10.74
CA ILE A 351 -3.71 -8.94 12.00
C ILE A 351 -2.20 -8.83 12.08
N ARG A 352 -1.48 -9.30 11.04
CA ARG A 352 -0.01 -9.22 10.97
C ARG A 352 0.51 -7.82 11.24
N TYR A 353 -0.02 -6.83 10.54
CA TYR A 353 0.36 -5.44 10.72
C TYR A 353 0.16 -4.92 12.16
N LYS A 354 -0.95 -5.30 12.81
CA LYS A 354 -1.27 -4.82 14.17
C LYS A 354 -0.53 -5.60 15.26
N ALA A 355 -0.29 -6.89 15.05
CA ALA A 355 0.55 -7.73 15.91
C ALA A 355 1.99 -7.19 15.92
N GLU A 356 2.56 -6.94 14.74
CA GLU A 356 3.91 -6.35 14.59
C GLU A 356 4.01 -4.97 15.27
N LYS A 357 2.96 -4.15 15.17
CA LYS A 357 2.88 -2.84 15.84
C LYS A 357 2.86 -2.96 17.37
N ALA A 358 2.20 -3.99 17.90
CA ALA A 358 2.09 -4.26 19.32
C ALA A 358 3.27 -5.08 19.87
N GLY A 359 4.18 -5.57 19.02
CA GLY A 359 5.27 -6.45 19.43
C GLY A 359 4.83 -7.88 19.76
N ILE A 360 3.67 -8.32 19.24
CA ILE A 360 3.18 -9.69 19.39
C ILE A 360 3.72 -10.52 18.22
N GLU A 361 4.30 -11.68 18.55
CA GLU A 361 4.76 -12.65 17.56
C GLU A 361 3.55 -13.37 16.95
N LEU A 362 3.45 -13.36 15.62
CA LEU A 362 2.37 -14.02 14.90
C LEU A 362 2.89 -15.30 14.25
N ILE A 363 2.43 -16.43 14.78
CA ILE A 363 2.66 -17.74 14.17
C ILE A 363 1.41 -18.10 13.38
N VAL A 364 1.61 -18.34 12.09
CA VAL A 364 0.57 -18.83 11.21
C VAL A 364 0.79 -20.33 11.14
N GLY A 365 -0.07 -21.07 11.85
CA GLY A 365 -0.05 -22.54 11.87
C GLY A 365 -0.85 -23.12 10.73
#